data_AF-A0AAU7PKJ1-F1
#
_entry.id   AF-A0AAU7PKJ1-F1
#
_cell.length_a   1.000
_cell.length_b   1.000
_cell.length_c   1.000
_cell.angle_alpha   90.00
_cell.angle_beta   90.00
_cell.angle_gamma   90.00
#
_symmetry.space_group_name_H-M   'P 1'
#
loop_
_entity.id
_entity.type
_entity.pdbx_description
1 polymer ?
#
loop_
_entity_poly.entity_id
_entity_poly.type
_entity_poly.pdbx_seq_one_letter_code
_entity_poly.pdbx_strand_id
1 'polypeptide(L)'
;MNDLGTLTQIGQILQVNNGVVTEVFIRSRTTGYIDIIYARPELNEIISEPLRLNVDFYTDIINSFGQHMCLCDIQEGMLADSLFSLIMERRIPPQANAYLIVIREYGQPPLSSTTARITRVDVDNLLLYTNDPGNPDNQIEFSISKMATIRDKNGNPVSFLLLRPGLFVNVTHSNIQTEVFPHQADAFHIQIL
;
A
#
# COMPACT_ATOMS: atom_id res chain seq x y z
N MET A 1 -5.08 -23.80 1.52
CA MET A 1 -5.85 -22.89 2.39
C MET A 1 -5.72 -21.53 1.75
N ASN A 2 -6.79 -21.06 1.10
CA ASN A 2 -6.79 -19.76 0.43
C ASN A 2 -7.01 -18.71 1.51
N ASP A 3 -5.94 -18.04 1.93
CA ASP A 3 -6.03 -16.83 2.76
C ASP A 3 -6.64 -15.72 1.90
N LEU A 4 -7.97 -15.70 1.82
CA LEU A 4 -8.71 -14.59 1.24
C LEU A 4 -8.43 -13.31 2.06
N GLY A 5 -8.48 -12.18 1.38
CA GLY A 5 -7.91 -10.93 1.85
C GLY A 5 -8.57 -10.20 3.00
N THR A 6 -7.82 -9.57 3.92
CA THR A 6 -8.37 -8.83 5.08
C THR A 6 -8.36 -7.31 4.88
N LEU A 7 -9.43 -6.63 5.34
CA LEU A 7 -9.54 -5.17 5.38
C LEU A 7 -9.01 -4.62 6.72
N THR A 8 -8.05 -3.68 6.66
CA THR A 8 -7.47 -3.00 7.83
C THR A 8 -7.48 -1.49 7.63
N GLN A 9 -7.68 -0.70 8.67
CA GLN A 9 -7.56 0.76 8.60
C GLN A 9 -6.20 1.21 9.14
N ILE A 10 -5.49 2.04 8.37
CA ILE A 10 -4.22 2.68 8.75
C ILE A 10 -4.41 4.19 8.66
N GLY A 11 -4.59 4.84 9.81
CA GLY A 11 -4.88 6.28 9.86
C GLY A 11 -6.16 6.59 9.07
N GLN A 12 -6.05 7.41 8.01
CA GLN A 12 -7.16 7.75 7.12
C GLN A 12 -7.22 6.94 5.81
N ILE A 13 -6.55 5.78 5.77
CA ILE A 13 -6.48 4.90 4.60
C ILE A 13 -7.03 3.53 4.98
N LEU A 14 -7.67 2.86 4.02
CA LEU A 14 -8.02 1.45 4.10
C LEU A 14 -7.02 0.62 3.31
N GLN A 15 -6.64 -0.52 3.87
CA GLN A 15 -5.79 -1.52 3.25
C GLN A 15 -6.58 -2.81 3.07
N VAL A 16 -6.57 -3.36 1.87
CA VAL A 16 -6.95 -4.76 1.63
C VAL A 16 -5.69 -5.52 1.23
N ASN A 17 -5.42 -6.64 1.90
CA ASN A 17 -4.41 -7.59 1.46
C ASN A 17 -5.09 -8.76 0.74
N ASN A 18 -4.44 -9.48 -0.18
CA ASN A 18 -4.94 -10.67 -0.88
C ASN A 18 -6.35 -10.53 -1.53
N GLY A 19 -6.68 -9.37 -2.09
CA GLY A 19 -7.91 -9.22 -2.89
C GLY A 19 -7.76 -9.96 -4.23
N VAL A 20 -8.77 -10.74 -4.65
CA VAL A 20 -8.76 -11.39 -5.96
C VAL A 20 -9.40 -10.44 -6.97
N VAL A 21 -8.67 -10.11 -8.04
CA VAL A 21 -9.19 -9.30 -9.14
C VAL A 21 -10.27 -10.07 -9.89
N THR A 22 -11.47 -9.51 -10.00
CA THR A 22 -12.61 -10.11 -10.69
C THR A 22 -13.01 -9.38 -11.97
N GLU A 23 -12.64 -8.10 -12.10
CA GLU A 23 -12.86 -7.32 -13.31
C GLU A 23 -11.74 -6.29 -13.46
N VAL A 24 -11.33 -6.01 -14.69
CA VAL A 24 -10.45 -4.88 -15.02
C VAL A 24 -11.09 -4.09 -16.14
N PHE A 25 -11.34 -2.80 -15.88
CA PHE A 25 -11.85 -1.88 -16.88
C PHE A 25 -10.84 -0.78 -17.15
N ILE A 26 -10.46 -0.64 -18.42
CA ILE A 26 -9.48 0.34 -18.87
C ILE A 26 -10.22 1.44 -19.62
N ARG A 27 -10.27 2.63 -19.05
CA ARG A 27 -10.81 3.82 -19.73
C ARG A 27 -9.76 4.50 -20.59
N SER A 28 -8.54 4.56 -20.08
CA SER A 28 -7.36 5.10 -20.76
C SER A 28 -6.10 4.41 -20.23
N ARG A 29 -4.92 4.81 -20.70
CA ARG A 29 -3.63 4.26 -20.21
C ARG A 29 -3.40 4.45 -18.71
N THR A 30 -4.05 5.43 -18.08
CA THR A 30 -3.82 5.82 -16.68
C THR A 30 -5.11 5.91 -15.86
N THR A 31 -6.26 5.56 -16.44
CA THR A 31 -7.55 5.65 -15.74
C THR A 31 -8.44 4.47 -16.04
N GLY A 32 -9.22 4.05 -15.05
CA GLY A 32 -10.07 2.88 -15.13
C GLY A 32 -10.53 2.46 -13.76
N TYR A 33 -10.82 1.18 -13.60
CA TYR A 33 -11.03 0.57 -12.29
C TYR A 33 -10.65 -0.91 -12.32
N ILE A 34 -10.40 -1.45 -11.14
CA ILE A 34 -10.43 -2.90 -10.91
C ILE A 34 -11.53 -3.22 -9.91
N ASP A 35 -12.23 -4.33 -10.12
CA ASP A 35 -13.06 -4.92 -9.07
C ASP A 35 -12.27 -6.04 -8.41
N ILE A 36 -12.30 -6.05 -7.08
CA ILE A 36 -11.70 -7.09 -6.26
C ILE A 36 -12.76 -7.72 -5.37
N ILE A 37 -12.53 -8.98 -4.99
CA ILE A 37 -13.21 -9.61 -3.86
C ILE A 37 -12.20 -9.87 -2.74
N TYR A 38 -12.58 -9.60 -1.50
CA TYR A 38 -11.75 -9.86 -0.32
C TYR A 38 -12.59 -10.56 0.77
N ALA A 39 -11.92 -11.26 1.69
CA ALA A 39 -12.57 -11.90 2.81
C ALA A 39 -12.78 -10.95 3.98
N ARG A 40 -14.02 -10.86 4.41
CA ARG A 40 -14.33 -10.33 5.72
C ARG A 40 -14.63 -11.49 6.66
N PRO A 41 -13.81 -11.73 7.70
CA PRO A 41 -14.16 -12.70 8.72
C PRO A 41 -15.37 -12.18 9.49
N GLU A 42 -16.49 -12.91 9.44
CA GLU A 42 -17.72 -12.61 10.16
C GLU A 42 -18.17 -13.88 10.89
N LEU A 43 -18.17 -13.84 12.23
CA LEU A 43 -18.66 -14.88 13.15
C LEU A 43 -18.72 -16.31 12.57
N ASN A 44 -17.57 -17.00 12.56
CA ASN A 44 -17.36 -18.37 12.09
C ASN A 44 -17.52 -18.63 10.58
N GLU A 45 -17.79 -17.60 9.77
CA GLU A 45 -17.83 -17.67 8.31
C GLU A 45 -16.85 -16.67 7.68
N ILE A 46 -16.37 -17.00 6.48
CA ILE A 46 -15.57 -16.10 5.64
C ILE A 46 -16.48 -15.63 4.52
N ILE A 47 -16.92 -14.38 4.57
CA ILE A 47 -17.77 -13.79 3.55
C ILE A 47 -16.88 -13.05 2.55
N SER A 48 -17.11 -13.28 1.26
CA SER A 48 -16.46 -12.53 0.20
C SER A 48 -17.23 -11.25 -0.08
N GLU A 49 -16.60 -10.10 0.10
CA GLU A 49 -17.18 -8.78 -0.19
C GLU A 49 -16.55 -8.21 -1.47
N PRO A 50 -17.34 -7.71 -2.42
CA PRO A 50 -16.82 -7.06 -3.61
C PRO A 50 -16.50 -5.58 -3.34
N LEU A 51 -15.46 -5.06 -3.98
CA LEU A 51 -15.03 -3.67 -3.90
C LEU A 51 -14.49 -3.20 -5.26
N ARG A 52 -14.94 -2.04 -5.71
CA ARG A 52 -14.37 -1.35 -6.86
C ARG A 52 -13.30 -0.36 -6.42
N LEU A 53 -12.12 -0.48 -7.01
CA LEU A 53 -11.02 0.44 -6.84
C LEU A 53 -10.88 1.29 -8.10
N ASN A 54 -11.24 2.55 -7.99
CA ASN A 54 -11.07 3.53 -9.06
C ASN A 54 -9.60 3.87 -9.21
N VAL A 55 -9.08 3.75 -10.43
CA VAL A 55 -7.70 4.03 -10.78
C VAL A 55 -7.65 5.37 -11.52
N ASP A 56 -6.81 6.26 -11.02
CA ASP A 56 -6.52 7.54 -11.66
C ASP A 56 -5.01 7.82 -11.72
N PHE A 57 -4.66 9.05 -12.09
CA PHE A 57 -3.28 9.49 -12.26
C PHE A 57 -2.49 9.67 -10.95
N TYR A 58 -3.15 9.50 -9.80
CA TYR A 58 -2.55 9.45 -8.46
C TYR A 58 -2.57 8.03 -7.86
N THR A 59 -2.99 7.03 -8.63
CA THR A 59 -2.88 5.63 -8.26
C THR A 59 -1.58 5.06 -8.80
N ASP A 60 -0.71 4.62 -7.90
CA ASP A 60 0.47 3.86 -8.29
C ASP A 60 0.13 2.37 -8.39
N ILE A 61 0.60 1.73 -9.47
CA ILE A 61 0.42 0.30 -9.71
C ILE A 61 1.80 -0.32 -9.85
N ILE A 62 2.11 -1.26 -8.98
CA ILE A 62 3.41 -1.93 -8.94
C ILE A 62 3.23 -3.45 -8.85
N ASN A 63 4.27 -4.20 -9.24
CA ASN A 63 4.39 -5.59 -8.87
C ASN A 63 4.96 -5.72 -7.45
N SER A 64 5.03 -6.95 -6.96
CA SER A 64 5.63 -7.31 -5.67
C SER A 64 7.12 -6.98 -5.51
N PHE A 65 7.82 -6.69 -6.61
CA PHE A 65 9.20 -6.22 -6.60
C PHE A 65 9.30 -4.68 -6.56
N GLY A 66 8.18 -3.97 -6.43
CA GLY A 66 8.15 -2.51 -6.46
C GLY A 66 8.31 -1.90 -7.86
N GLN A 67 8.29 -2.71 -8.91
CA GLN A 67 8.41 -2.25 -10.28
C GLN A 67 7.05 -1.82 -10.81
N HIS A 68 7.02 -0.70 -11.54
CA HIS A 68 5.79 -0.18 -12.13
C HIS A 68 5.13 -1.19 -13.07
N MET A 69 3.81 -1.31 -12.97
CA MET A 69 2.97 -2.15 -13.81
C MET A 69 1.85 -1.32 -14.43
N CYS A 70 1.44 -1.62 -15.66
CA CYS A 70 0.29 -0.96 -16.27
C CYS A 70 -1.02 -1.54 -15.68
N LEU A 71 -2.07 -0.71 -15.58
CA LEU A 71 -3.45 -1.22 -15.38
C LEU A 71 -3.82 -2.29 -16.45
N CYS A 72 -3.27 -2.14 -17.65
CA CYS A 72 -3.46 -3.05 -18.78
C CYS A 72 -2.77 -4.40 -18.65
N ASP A 73 -1.84 -4.56 -17.70
CA ASP A 73 -1.18 -5.83 -17.42
C ASP A 73 -1.93 -6.63 -16.34
N ILE A 74 -2.89 -6.00 -15.65
CA ILE A 74 -3.70 -6.65 -14.62
C ILE A 74 -4.75 -7.55 -15.28
N GLN A 75 -4.89 -8.77 -14.78
CA GLN A 75 -5.83 -9.76 -15.28
C GLN A 75 -6.73 -10.30 -14.16
N GLU A 76 -7.92 -10.75 -14.53
CA GLU A 76 -8.82 -11.47 -13.63
C GLU A 76 -8.11 -12.70 -13.02
N GLY A 77 -8.35 -12.95 -11.74
CA GLY A 77 -7.71 -14.00 -10.96
C GLY A 77 -6.37 -13.63 -10.32
N MET A 78 -5.78 -12.48 -10.68
CA MET A 78 -4.59 -11.98 -9.99
C MET A 78 -4.90 -11.58 -8.54
N LEU A 79 -3.90 -11.65 -7.67
CA LEU A 79 -3.98 -11.16 -6.29
C LEU A 79 -3.47 -9.72 -6.21
N ALA A 80 -4.21 -8.87 -5.51
CA ALA A 80 -3.89 -7.47 -5.31
C ALA A 80 -3.90 -7.13 -3.81
N ASP A 81 -2.81 -6.53 -3.34
CA ASP A 81 -2.83 -5.71 -2.13
C ASP A 81 -3.13 -4.27 -2.54
N SER A 82 -3.93 -3.55 -1.77
CA SER A 82 -4.33 -2.19 -2.13
C SER A 82 -4.46 -1.27 -0.93
N LEU A 83 -4.07 -0.01 -1.12
CA LEU A 83 -4.34 1.11 -0.23
C LEU A 83 -5.29 2.07 -0.91
N PHE A 84 -6.36 2.48 -0.23
CA PHE A 84 -7.42 3.29 -0.82
C PHE A 84 -8.12 4.19 0.19
N SER A 85 -8.92 5.11 -0.34
CA SER A 85 -9.66 6.10 0.45
C SER A 85 -10.65 5.47 1.44
N LEU A 86 -10.73 6.04 2.64
CA LEU A 86 -11.85 5.77 3.57
C LEU A 86 -13.21 6.25 3.04
N ILE A 87 -13.20 7.19 2.09
CA ILE A 87 -14.42 7.74 1.51
C ILE A 87 -14.89 6.80 0.40
N MET A 88 -15.89 5.98 0.74
CA MET A 88 -16.48 5.01 -0.18
C MET A 88 -17.82 5.51 -0.74
N GLU A 89 -18.03 5.33 -2.03
CA GLU A 89 -19.32 5.52 -2.67
C GLU A 89 -20.27 4.37 -2.34
N ARG A 90 -21.50 4.70 -1.96
CA ARG A 90 -22.58 3.73 -1.69
C ARG A 90 -23.21 3.20 -2.98
N ARG A 91 -22.39 2.58 -3.84
CA ARG A 91 -22.83 1.82 -5.02
C ARG A 91 -22.65 0.32 -4.76
N ILE A 92 -23.09 -0.51 -5.71
CA ILE A 92 -22.89 -1.97 -5.68
C ILE A 92 -22.07 -2.35 -6.93
N PRO A 93 -20.82 -2.85 -6.78
CA PRO A 93 -20.09 -2.92 -5.51
C PRO A 93 -19.76 -1.51 -4.96
N PRO A 94 -19.47 -1.38 -3.64
CA PRO A 94 -18.92 -0.16 -3.06
C PRO A 94 -17.66 0.27 -3.82
N GLN A 95 -17.41 1.58 -3.91
CA GLN A 95 -16.30 2.09 -4.73
C GLN A 95 -15.43 3.06 -3.94
N ALA A 96 -14.13 3.02 -4.14
CA ALA A 96 -13.18 3.94 -3.52
C ALA A 96 -12.04 4.29 -4.49
N ASN A 97 -11.42 5.45 -4.31
CA ASN A 97 -10.21 5.80 -5.06
C ASN A 97 -9.00 5.06 -4.51
N ALA A 98 -8.28 4.37 -5.37
CA ALA A 98 -7.06 3.67 -5.02
C ALA A 98 -5.87 4.62 -4.99
N TYR A 99 -5.01 4.41 -4.00
CA TYR A 99 -3.75 5.13 -3.83
C TYR A 99 -2.56 4.29 -4.26
N LEU A 100 -2.59 3.00 -3.93
CA LEU A 100 -1.58 2.02 -4.32
C LEU A 100 -2.28 0.70 -4.62
N ILE A 101 -1.92 0.06 -5.73
CA ILE A 101 -2.29 -1.32 -6.06
C ILE A 101 -1.00 -2.09 -6.29
N VAL A 102 -0.83 -3.19 -5.59
CA VAL A 102 0.32 -4.08 -5.71
C VAL A 102 -0.15 -5.43 -6.20
N ILE A 103 0.16 -5.75 -7.44
CA ILE A 103 -0.13 -7.06 -8.02
C ILE A 103 0.92 -8.06 -7.56
N ARG A 104 0.45 -9.17 -7.01
CA ARG A 104 1.31 -10.19 -6.42
C ARG A 104 1.35 -11.46 -7.24
N GLU A 105 2.48 -12.14 -7.18
CA GLU A 105 2.58 -13.52 -7.58
C GLU A 105 2.08 -14.44 -6.46
N TYR A 106 1.52 -15.58 -6.86
CA TYR A 106 0.99 -16.57 -5.91
C TYR A 106 2.11 -17.11 -5.02
N GLY A 107 1.95 -17.04 -3.70
CA GLY A 107 2.93 -17.49 -2.71
C GLY A 107 3.89 -16.41 -2.18
N GLN A 108 3.80 -15.17 -2.66
CA GLN A 108 4.52 -14.06 -2.06
C GLN A 108 3.81 -13.54 -0.80
N PRO A 109 4.57 -13.15 0.25
CA PRO A 109 3.99 -12.60 1.46
C PRO A 109 3.30 -11.25 1.19
N PRO A 110 2.30 -10.86 1.99
CA PRO A 110 1.66 -9.56 1.89
C PRO A 110 2.64 -8.40 2.11
N LEU A 111 2.25 -7.22 1.62
CA LEU A 111 2.97 -5.99 1.92
C LEU A 111 3.14 -5.83 3.44
N SER A 112 4.38 -5.60 3.85
CA SER A 112 4.69 -5.28 5.23
C SER A 112 4.44 -3.79 5.47
N SER A 113 3.99 -3.48 6.67
CA SER A 113 3.72 -2.12 7.10
C SER A 113 4.33 -1.90 8.47
N THR A 114 5.15 -0.86 8.60
CA THR A 114 5.78 -0.46 9.86
C THR A 114 5.34 0.94 10.24
N THR A 115 4.72 1.07 11.41
CA THR A 115 4.45 2.38 12.02
C THR A 115 5.66 2.79 12.85
N ALA A 116 6.27 3.92 12.53
CA ALA A 116 7.48 4.37 13.20
C ALA A 116 7.61 5.90 13.24
N ARG A 117 8.57 6.38 14.03
CA ARG A 117 8.90 7.80 14.12
C ARG A 117 10.10 8.11 13.23
N ILE A 118 10.00 9.14 12.40
CA ILE A 118 11.09 9.62 11.55
C ILE A 118 12.21 10.19 12.45
N THR A 119 13.44 9.72 12.25
CA THR A 119 14.63 10.25 12.92
C THR A 119 15.50 11.11 12.01
N ARG A 120 15.57 10.76 10.72
CA ARG A 120 16.31 11.54 9.71
C ARG A 120 15.65 11.41 8.35
N VAL A 121 15.75 12.45 7.54
CA VAL A 121 15.34 12.46 6.13
C VAL A 121 16.54 12.92 5.31
N ASP A 122 16.95 12.12 4.34
CA ASP A 122 17.94 12.48 3.35
C ASP A 122 17.21 12.71 2.02
N VAL A 123 16.93 13.98 1.73
CA VAL A 123 16.15 14.38 0.55
C VAL A 123 16.90 14.10 -0.75
N ASP A 124 18.21 14.30 -0.74
CA ASP A 124 19.04 14.20 -1.94
C ASP A 124 19.17 12.75 -2.40
N ASN A 125 19.25 11.82 -1.45
CA ASN A 125 19.36 10.38 -1.73
C ASN A 125 18.01 9.63 -1.65
N LEU A 126 16.91 10.34 -1.36
CA LEU A 126 15.58 9.74 -1.15
C LEU A 126 15.61 8.63 -0.09
N LEU A 127 16.24 8.89 1.06
CA LEU A 127 16.30 7.96 2.19
C LEU A 127 15.51 8.49 3.38
N LEU A 128 14.79 7.58 4.03
CA LEU A 128 14.04 7.85 5.25
C LEU A 128 14.53 6.94 6.37
N TYR A 129 14.93 7.54 7.49
CA TYR A 129 15.37 6.79 8.67
C TYR A 129 14.29 6.83 9.74
N THR A 130 13.99 5.67 10.29
CA THR A 130 13.04 5.52 11.39
C THR A 130 13.64 4.66 12.50
N ASN A 131 13.22 4.90 13.74
CA ASN A 131 13.50 3.94 14.81
C ASN A 131 12.39 2.90 14.85
N ASP A 132 12.77 1.64 15.01
CA ASP A 132 11.83 0.58 15.37
C ASP A 132 11.18 0.94 16.73
N PRO A 133 9.84 1.06 16.81
CA PRO A 133 9.16 1.34 18.07
C PRO A 133 9.38 0.27 19.15
N GLY A 134 9.65 -0.98 18.75
CA GLY A 134 9.87 -2.11 19.63
C GLY A 134 11.32 -2.25 20.11
N ASN A 135 12.27 -1.62 19.40
CA ASN A 135 13.67 -1.59 19.77
C ASN A 135 14.36 -0.31 19.25
N PRO A 136 14.55 0.73 20.09
CA PRO A 136 15.13 2.01 19.68
C PRO A 136 16.55 1.92 19.12
N ASP A 137 17.28 0.83 19.42
CA ASP A 137 18.61 0.55 18.88
C ASP A 137 18.56 0.02 17.43
N ASN A 138 17.39 -0.44 16.98
CA ASN A 138 17.15 -0.92 15.62
C ASN A 138 16.63 0.24 14.75
N GLN A 139 17.55 0.85 14.00
CA GLN A 139 17.19 1.80 12.97
C GLN A 139 16.86 1.08 11.67
N ILE A 140 15.80 1.53 11.00
CA ILE A 140 15.45 1.11 9.65
C ILE A 140 15.70 2.29 8.71
N GLU A 141 16.47 2.03 7.65
CA GLU A 141 16.66 2.87 6.49
C GLU A 141 15.73 2.41 5.38
N PHE A 142 14.82 3.29 4.98
CA PHE A 142 13.95 3.09 3.84
C PHE A 142 14.49 3.83 2.62
N SER A 143 14.79 3.09 1.57
CA SER A 143 15.01 3.65 0.24
C SER A 143 13.66 3.98 -0.37
N ILE A 144 13.39 5.26 -0.61
CA ILE A 144 12.08 5.68 -1.14
C ILE A 144 12.07 5.40 -2.63
N SER A 145 11.18 4.49 -3.06
CA SER A 145 10.96 4.23 -4.47
C SER A 145 10.59 5.54 -5.17
N LYS A 146 11.05 5.72 -6.42
CA LYS A 146 10.73 6.92 -7.21
C LYS A 146 9.22 7.11 -7.41
N MET A 147 8.46 6.02 -7.35
CA MET A 147 7.00 5.98 -7.48
C MET A 147 6.32 5.81 -6.12
N ALA A 148 7.04 6.00 -5.01
CA ALA A 148 6.43 5.89 -3.70
C ALA A 148 5.41 7.02 -3.52
N THR A 149 4.21 6.66 -3.05
CA THR A 149 3.20 7.65 -2.68
C THR A 149 3.44 8.15 -1.27
N ILE A 150 3.27 9.45 -1.06
CA ILE A 150 3.39 10.05 0.26
C ILE A 150 2.13 10.86 0.52
N ARG A 151 1.49 10.60 1.66
CA ARG A 151 0.20 11.20 2.01
C ARG A 151 0.21 11.80 3.41
N ASP A 152 -0.47 12.93 3.56
CA ASP A 152 -0.71 13.55 4.86
C ASP A 152 -1.72 12.76 5.68
N LYS A 153 -1.92 13.15 6.95
CA LYS A 153 -2.90 12.54 7.87
C LYS A 153 -4.35 12.48 7.36
N ASN A 154 -4.69 13.23 6.32
CA ASN A 154 -6.02 13.24 5.70
C ASN A 154 -6.07 12.41 4.40
N GLY A 155 -4.98 11.74 4.04
CA GLY A 155 -4.85 10.97 2.80
C GLY A 155 -4.55 11.83 1.57
N ASN A 156 -4.24 13.12 1.71
CA ASN A 156 -3.89 13.98 0.57
C ASN A 156 -2.45 13.74 0.12
N PRO A 157 -2.15 13.72 -1.19
CA PRO A 157 -0.77 13.63 -1.68
C PRO A 157 0.08 14.80 -1.17
N VAL A 158 1.29 14.51 -0.70
CA VAL A 158 2.28 15.50 -0.27
C VAL A 158 3.66 15.19 -0.82
N SER A 159 4.51 16.22 -0.89
CA SER A 159 5.91 16.05 -1.29
C SER A 159 6.72 15.36 -0.20
N PHE A 160 7.72 14.57 -0.61
CA PHE A 160 8.75 14.02 0.29
C PHE A 160 9.44 15.09 1.13
N LEU A 161 9.55 16.31 0.60
CA LEU A 161 10.10 17.48 1.28
C LEU A 161 9.35 17.87 2.57
N LEU A 162 8.09 17.42 2.74
CA LEU A 162 7.33 17.67 3.96
C LEU A 162 7.66 16.70 5.09
N LEU A 163 8.31 15.57 4.78
CA LEU A 163 8.77 14.63 5.80
C LEU A 163 9.92 15.26 6.58
N ARG A 164 9.83 15.14 7.91
CA ARG A 164 10.81 15.73 8.82
C ARG A 164 10.94 14.89 10.09
N PRO A 165 12.09 14.95 10.77
CA PRO A 165 12.27 14.28 12.05
C PRO A 165 11.13 14.58 13.03
N GLY A 166 10.72 13.53 13.73
CA GLY A 166 9.70 13.58 14.78
C GLY A 166 8.27 13.30 14.32
N LEU A 167 7.98 13.28 13.02
CA LEU A 167 6.69 12.82 12.49
C LEU A 167 6.50 11.33 12.73
N PHE A 168 5.27 10.94 13.04
CA PHE A 168 4.83 9.54 13.02
C PHE A 168 4.34 9.19 11.62
N VAL A 169 4.82 8.07 11.10
CA VAL A 169 4.45 7.59 9.78
C VAL A 169 4.15 6.10 9.83
N ASN A 170 3.26 5.66 8.95
CA ASN A 170 3.17 4.27 8.55
C ASN A 170 3.85 4.11 7.18
N VAL A 171 4.81 3.21 7.10
CA VAL A 171 5.57 2.92 5.88
C VAL A 171 5.15 1.56 5.38
N THR A 172 4.61 1.49 4.17
CA THR A 172 4.42 0.22 3.44
C THR A 172 5.66 -0.06 2.62
N HIS A 173 6.26 -1.23 2.81
CA HIS A 173 7.60 -1.52 2.31
C HIS A 173 7.80 -2.99 1.92
N SER A 174 8.91 -3.27 1.23
CA SER A 174 9.43 -4.61 0.97
C SER A 174 9.81 -5.36 2.25
N ASN A 175 10.22 -6.62 2.17
CA ASN A 175 10.80 -7.30 3.33
C ASN A 175 12.00 -6.51 3.88
N ILE A 176 12.11 -6.44 5.22
CA ILE A 176 13.22 -5.78 5.89
C ILE A 176 14.44 -6.71 5.88
N GLN A 177 15.55 -6.22 5.35
CA GLN A 177 16.85 -6.88 5.39
C GLN A 177 17.48 -6.63 6.77
N THR A 178 17.46 -7.65 7.61
CA THR A 178 17.94 -7.56 9.01
C THR A 178 19.41 -7.94 9.18
N GLU A 179 20.06 -8.44 8.13
CA GLU A 179 21.48 -8.84 8.13
C GLU A 179 22.44 -7.65 8.05
N VAL A 180 21.94 -6.46 7.71
CA VAL A 180 22.69 -5.21 7.59
C VAL A 180 22.22 -4.21 8.65
N PHE A 181 23.14 -3.36 9.14
CA PHE A 181 22.83 -2.26 10.05
C PHE A 181 23.24 -0.90 9.44
N PRO A 182 22.34 0.09 9.33
CA PRO A 182 20.92 0.01 9.70
C PRO A 182 20.18 -1.04 8.84
N HIS A 183 19.06 -1.58 9.35
CA HIS A 183 18.23 -2.49 8.57
C HIS A 183 17.67 -1.78 7.34
N GLN A 184 17.48 -2.47 6.23
CA GLN A 184 17.13 -1.82 4.96
C GLN A 184 15.86 -2.38 4.34
N ALA A 185 15.06 -1.51 3.73
CA ALA A 185 13.90 -1.90 2.93
C ALA A 185 13.56 -0.83 1.88
N ASP A 186 12.84 -1.22 0.83
CA ASP A 186 12.28 -0.28 -0.13
C ASP A 186 10.89 0.17 0.30
N ALA A 187 10.65 1.47 0.36
CA ALA A 187 9.33 2.03 0.69
C ALA A 187 8.51 2.31 -0.57
N PHE A 188 7.26 1.86 -0.55
CA PHE A 188 6.28 2.02 -1.64
C PHE A 188 5.18 3.01 -1.29
N HIS A 189 4.87 3.16 0.01
CA HIS A 189 3.90 4.14 0.49
C HIS A 189 4.30 4.67 1.86
N ILE A 190 4.11 5.96 2.08
CA ILE A 190 4.28 6.61 3.38
C ILE A 190 3.01 7.40 3.71
N GLN A 191 2.40 7.05 4.83
CA GLN A 191 1.25 7.75 5.40
C GLN A 191 1.68 8.48 6.67
N ILE A 192 1.54 9.80 6.71
CA ILE A 192 1.71 10.59 7.94
C ILE A 192 0.50 10.33 8.86
N LEU A 193 0.74 10.10 10.15
CA LEU A 193 -0.30 9.83 11.15
C LEU A 193 -0.62 11.07 12.00
#